data_AF-A0A528D9R0-F1
#
_entry.id   AF-A0A528D9R0-F1
#
_cell.length_a   1.000
_cell.length_b   1.000
_cell.length_c   1.000
_cell.angle_alpha   90.00
_cell.angle_beta   90.00
_cell.angle_gamma   90.00
#
_symmetry.space_group_name_H-M   'P 1'
#
loop_
_entity.id
_entity.type
_entity.pdbx_description
1 polymer ?
#
loop_
_entity_poly.entity_id
_entity_poly.type
_entity_poly.pdbx_seq_one_letter_code
_entity_poly.pdbx_strand_id
1 'polypeptide(L)'
;MDEVIMMAEQGDVGALRMIEDTAEFAGRGLGLIGSVINPPLIVIGGRMALAGDILLAPLIASYERHTLIKSRDVAPALRTRIIVGKHT
;
A
#
# COMPACT_ATOMS: atom_id res chain seq x y z
N MET A 1 -0.47 -6.36 -16.84
CA MET A 1 -0.42 -6.21 -15.37
C MET A 1 0.15 -7.47 -14.75
N ASP A 2 -0.46 -8.64 -14.99
CA ASP A 2 0.07 -9.93 -14.51
C ASP A 2 1.51 -10.18 -14.98
N GLU A 3 1.86 -9.80 -16.21
CA GLU A 3 3.24 -9.88 -16.71
C GLU A 3 4.23 -9.04 -15.91
N VAL A 4 3.87 -7.79 -15.57
CA VAL A 4 4.71 -6.91 -14.73
C VAL A 4 4.89 -7.50 -13.33
N ILE A 5 3.84 -8.10 -12.78
CA ILE A 5 3.90 -8.76 -11.47
C ILE A 5 4.85 -9.96 -11.54
N MET A 6 4.71 -10.84 -12.55
CA MET A 6 5.62 -11.98 -12.75
C MET A 6 7.07 -11.53 -12.93
N MET A 7 7.32 -10.47 -13.73
CA MET A 7 8.67 -9.94 -13.91
C MET A 7 9.25 -9.42 -12.59
N ALA A 8 8.46 -8.72 -11.79
CA ALA A 8 8.88 -8.25 -10.48
C ALA A 8 9.18 -9.41 -9.51
N GLU A 9 8.35 -10.46 -9.52
CA GLU A 9 8.59 -11.70 -8.75
C GLU A 9 9.87 -12.41 -9.18
N GLN A 10 10.26 -12.29 -10.45
CA GLN A 10 11.53 -12.81 -10.99
C GLN A 10 12.73 -11.89 -10.71
N GLY A 11 12.52 -10.76 -10.02
CA GLY A 11 13.58 -9.81 -9.66
C GLY A 11 13.91 -8.78 -10.74
N ASP A 12 13.04 -8.61 -11.75
CA ASP A 12 13.22 -7.55 -12.74
C ASP A 12 13.16 -6.17 -12.07
N VAL A 13 14.25 -5.42 -12.16
CA VAL A 13 14.42 -4.13 -11.49
C VAL A 13 13.45 -3.08 -12.03
N GLY A 14 13.14 -3.11 -13.33
CA GLY A 14 12.21 -2.17 -13.96
C GLY A 14 10.78 -2.39 -13.47
N ALA A 15 10.35 -3.65 -13.42
CA ALA A 15 9.05 -4.05 -12.92
C ALA A 15 8.90 -3.73 -11.42
N LEU A 16 9.91 -4.05 -10.60
CA LEU A 16 9.93 -3.70 -9.18
C LEU A 16 9.77 -2.19 -8.98
N ARG A 17 10.55 -1.38 -9.69
CA ARG A 17 10.50 0.08 -9.59
C ARG A 17 9.14 0.65 -10.03
N MET A 18 8.54 0.09 -11.08
CA MET A 18 7.20 0.48 -11.52
C MET A 18 6.14 0.22 -10.44
N ILE A 19 6.24 -0.93 -9.75
CA ILE A 19 5.33 -1.26 -8.65
C ILE A 19 5.58 -0.33 -7.46
N GLU A 20 6.83 -0.04 -7.12
CA GLU A 20 7.21 0.91 -6.07
C GLU A 20 6.67 2.32 -6.34
N ASP A 21 6.82 2.83 -7.56
CA ASP A 21 6.29 4.14 -7.95
C ASP A 21 4.76 4.17 -7.84
N THR A 22 4.09 3.09 -8.25
CA THR A 22 2.64 2.94 -8.11
C THR A 22 2.23 2.96 -6.64
N ALA A 23 2.95 2.22 -5.80
CA ALA A 23 2.74 2.16 -4.36
C ALA A 23 2.95 3.53 -3.69
N GLU A 24 3.95 4.28 -4.13
CA GLU A 24 4.24 5.63 -3.65
C GLU A 24 3.07 6.58 -3.88
N PHE A 25 2.56 6.65 -5.11
CA PHE A 25 1.43 7.53 -5.43
C PHE A 25 0.14 7.11 -4.72
N ALA A 26 -0.14 5.81 -4.67
CA ALA A 26 -1.31 5.27 -3.97
C ALA A 26 -1.23 5.57 -2.46
N GLY A 27 -0.09 5.29 -1.83
CA GLY A 27 0.12 5.55 -0.41
C GLY A 27 0.01 7.04 -0.06
N ARG A 28 0.48 7.94 -0.93
CA ARG A 28 0.31 9.38 -0.75
C ARG A 28 -1.16 9.79 -0.74
N GLY A 29 -1.94 9.31 -1.71
CA GLY A 29 -3.38 9.58 -1.76
C GLY A 29 -4.12 9.03 -0.53
N LEU A 30 -3.79 7.79 -0.14
CA LEU A 30 -4.34 7.18 1.08
C LEU A 30 -3.93 7.92 2.35
N GLY A 31 -2.70 8.45 2.41
CA GLY A 31 -2.23 9.24 3.56
C GLY A 31 -3.02 10.52 3.73
N LEU A 32 -3.35 11.21 2.63
CA LEU A 32 -4.22 12.40 2.66
C LEU A 32 -5.63 12.05 3.15
N ILE A 33 -6.24 10.99 2.63
CA ILE A 33 -7.57 10.53 3.05
C ILE A 33 -7.55 10.09 4.52
N GLY A 34 -6.56 9.29 4.90
CA GLY A 34 -6.36 8.78 6.25
C GLY A 34 -6.18 9.89 7.29
N SER A 35 -5.56 11.00 6.90
CA SER A 35 -5.42 12.18 7.75
C SER A 35 -6.75 12.83 8.11
N VAL A 36 -7.77 12.68 7.25
CA VAL A 36 -9.08 13.30 7.43
C VAL A 36 -10.01 12.38 8.20
N ILE A 37 -10.07 11.10 7.83
CA ILE A 37 -11.11 10.19 8.35
C ILE A 37 -10.60 9.12 9.33
N ASN A 38 -9.28 8.96 9.46
CA ASN A 38 -8.64 7.95 10.31
C ASN A 38 -9.30 6.56 10.25
N PRO A 39 -9.34 5.91 9.09
CA PRO A 39 -10.13 4.69 8.94
C PRO A 39 -9.47 3.53 9.71
N PRO A 40 -10.23 2.66 10.39
CA PRO A 40 -9.65 1.50 11.08
C PRO A 40 -9.13 0.41 10.13
N LEU A 41 -9.54 0.46 8.85
CA LEU A 41 -9.19 -0.52 7.84
C LEU A 41 -9.22 0.09 6.44
N ILE A 42 -8.21 -0.21 5.63
CA ILE A 42 -8.14 0.02 4.20
C ILE A 42 -7.94 -1.33 3.52
N VAL A 43 -8.79 -1.66 2.55
CA VAL A 43 -8.70 -2.90 1.77
C VAL A 43 -8.26 -2.55 0.36
N ILE A 44 -7.13 -3.12 -0.08
CA ILE A 44 -6.58 -2.97 -1.42
C ILE A 44 -7.11 -4.11 -2.28
N GLY A 45 -7.80 -3.75 -3.37
CA GLY A 45 -8.34 -4.69 -4.35
C GLY A 45 -7.80 -4.47 -5.75
N GLY A 46 -8.31 -5.25 -6.70
CA GLY A 46 -7.91 -5.21 -8.10
C GLY A 46 -6.63 -5.98 -8.40
N ARG A 47 -6.27 -6.05 -9.69
CA ARG A 47 -5.19 -6.94 -10.17
C ARG A 47 -3.82 -6.66 -9.54
N MET A 48 -3.52 -5.40 -9.22
CA MET A 48 -2.26 -5.06 -8.54
C MET A 48 -2.15 -5.60 -7.12
N ALA A 49 -3.27 -5.87 -6.45
CA ALA A 49 -3.27 -6.45 -5.11
C ALA A 49 -2.64 -7.86 -5.09
N LEU A 50 -2.59 -8.54 -6.26
CA LEU A 50 -1.93 -9.83 -6.43
C LEU A 50 -0.40 -9.76 -6.29
N ALA A 51 0.21 -8.57 -6.45
CA ALA A 51 1.64 -8.37 -6.21
C ALA A 51 2.03 -8.52 -4.72
N GLY A 52 1.05 -8.66 -3.82
CA GLY A 52 1.28 -8.95 -2.42
C GLY A 52 2.19 -7.92 -1.76
N ASP A 53 3.23 -8.40 -1.07
CA ASP A 53 4.15 -7.57 -0.31
C ASP A 53 5.01 -6.64 -1.18
N ILE A 54 5.23 -6.98 -2.45
CA ILE A 54 5.96 -6.12 -3.41
C ILE A 54 5.23 -4.77 -3.57
N LEU A 55 3.89 -4.78 -3.51
CA LEU A 55 3.08 -3.56 -3.51
C LEU A 55 2.80 -3.04 -2.09
N LEU A 56 2.40 -3.93 -1.18
CA LEU A 56 1.88 -3.56 0.14
C LEU A 56 2.93 -2.84 0.99
N ALA A 57 4.17 -3.33 1.02
CA ALA A 57 5.22 -2.76 1.84
C ALA A 57 5.55 -1.30 1.47
N PRO A 58 5.85 -0.95 0.19
CA PRO A 58 6.09 0.43 -0.18
C PRO A 58 4.83 1.31 -0.07
N LEU A 59 3.64 0.75 -0.27
CA LEU A 59 2.38 1.48 -0.12
C LEU A 59 2.14 1.89 1.34
N ILE A 60 2.31 0.96 2.28
CA ILE A 60 2.19 1.25 3.71
C ILE A 60 3.24 2.27 4.13
N ALA A 61 4.48 2.13 3.66
CA ALA A 61 5.54 3.09 3.95
C ALA A 61 5.20 4.51 3.44
N SER A 62 4.65 4.62 2.23
CA SER A 62 4.20 5.90 1.68
C SER A 62 2.99 6.47 2.43
N TYR A 63 2.02 5.63 2.82
CA TYR A 63 0.89 6.03 3.65
C TYR A 63 1.36 6.65 4.97
N GLU A 64 2.24 5.96 5.71
CA GLU A 64 2.78 6.43 7.00
C GLU A 64 3.59 7.74 6.87
N ARG A 65 4.31 7.92 5.75
CA ARG A 65 4.99 9.18 5.45
C ARG A 65 4.00 10.33 5.32
N HIS A 66 2.91 10.13 4.58
CA HIS A 66 2.00 11.20 4.16
C HIS A 66 0.79 11.43 5.09
N THR A 67 0.42 10.46 5.93
CA THR A 67 -0.63 10.66 6.93
C THR A 67 -0.19 11.63 8.03
N LEU A 68 -1.09 12.50 8.48
CA LEU A 68 -0.87 13.38 9.64
C LEU A 68 -1.07 12.62 10.96
N ILE A 69 -1.79 11.49 10.93
CA ILE A 69 -2.02 10.63 12.08
C ILE A 69 -0.89 9.61 12.15
N LYS A 70 0.10 9.87 12.99
CA LYS A 70 1.27 9.00 13.08
C LYS A 70 0.98 7.78 13.94
N SER A 71 1.34 6.61 13.43
CA SER A 71 1.16 5.34 14.14
C SER A 71 1.74 5.32 15.56
N ARG A 72 2.81 6.09 15.84
CA ARG A 72 3.39 6.22 17.19
C ARG A 72 2.48 6.92 18.20
N ASP A 73 1.57 7.78 17.72
CA ASP A 73 0.67 8.59 18.55
C ASP A 73 -0.71 7.92 18.72
N VAL A 74 -0.90 6.74 18.11
CA VAL A 74 -2.14 5.97 18.15
C VAL A 74 -1.90 4.63 18.83
N ALA A 75 -2.78 4.27 19.77
CA ALA A 75 -2.74 2.96 20.42
C ALA A 75 -2.79 1.83 19.37
N PRO A 76 -2.02 0.74 19.51
CA PRO A 76 -1.93 -0.30 18.49
C PRO A 76 -3.27 -0.84 17.99
N ALA A 77 -4.27 -0.96 18.88
CA ALA A 77 -5.61 -1.44 18.55
C ALA A 77 -6.45 -0.48 17.68
N LEU A 78 -6.04 0.79 17.59
CA LEU A 78 -6.75 1.85 16.84
C LEU A 78 -6.01 2.28 15.56
N ARG A 79 -4.88 1.64 15.24
CA ARG A 79 -4.12 1.97 14.02
C ARG A 79 -4.87 1.52 12.78
N THR A 80 -4.79 2.34 11.74
CA THR A 80 -5.22 1.97 10.39
C THR A 80 -4.52 0.69 9.97
N ARG A 81 -5.29 -0.34 9.61
CA ARG A 81 -4.76 -1.57 9.00
C ARG A 81 -4.92 -1.48 7.50
N ILE A 82 -3.90 -1.87 6.74
CA ILE A 82 -3.97 -1.95 5.28
C ILE A 82 -3.77 -3.40 4.88
N ILE A 83 -4.74 -3.98 4.18
CA ILE A 83 -4.73 -5.40 3.78
C ILE A 83 -5.07 -5.56 2.31
N VAL A 84 -4.65 -6.67 1.71
CA VAL A 84 -5.16 -7.11 0.41
C VAL A 84 -6.49 -7.86 0.59
N GLY A 85 -7.48 -7.51 -0.22
CA GLY A 85 -8.75 -8.22 -0.30
C GLY A 85 -8.56 -9.60 -0.93
N LYS A 86 -8.98 -10.67 -0.23
CA LYS A 86 -8.77 -12.06 -0.67
C LYS A 86 -9.78 -12.55 -1.73
N HIS A 87 -10.64 -11.69 -2.29
CA HIS A 87 -11.80 -12.08 -3.13
C HIS A 87 -11.94 -11.20 -4.37
N THR A 88 -10.91 -11.12 -5.22
CA THR A 88 -11.06 -10.55 -6.57
C THR A 88 -10.14 -11.29 -7.54
#